data_AF-K5WG32-F1
#
_entry.id   AF-K5WG32-F1
#
_cell.length_a   1.000
_cell.length_b   1.000
_cell.length_c   1.000
_cell.angle_alpha   90.00
_cell.angle_beta   90.00
_cell.angle_gamma   90.00
#
_symmetry.space_group_name_H-M   'P 1'
#
loop_
_entity.id
_entity.type
_entity.pdbx_description
1 polymer ?
#
loop_
_entity_poly.entity_id
_entity_poly.type
_entity_poly.pdbx_seq_one_letter_code
_entity_poly.pdbx_strand_id
1 'polypeptide(L)'
;MKNIFASFLIVAVSIGCTVAVPQPFFVNTPSSVTECVPTTIEWAGGDTDFTLAVIANGDEFAAFSNINSDSFTWATNVPSGTVVGFTVTDDAGDQVETALVTVQPGSNACI
;
A
#
# COMPACT_ATOMS: atom_id res chain seq x y z
N MET A 1 -37.28 65.11 -3.24
CA MET A 1 -36.96 64.18 -2.13
C MET A 1 -36.19 63.01 -2.73
N LYS A 2 -35.02 62.71 -2.15
CA LYS A 2 -33.97 61.83 -2.68
C LYS A 2 -33.99 60.53 -1.88
N ASN A 3 -34.25 59.40 -2.53
CA ASN A 3 -34.38 58.09 -1.88
C ASN A 3 -33.88 57.02 -2.90
N ILE A 4 -32.55 56.83 -3.05
CA ILE A 4 -31.68 55.84 -2.39
C ILE A 4 -31.87 54.40 -2.94
N PHE A 5 -30.75 53.86 -3.42
CA PHE A 5 -30.48 52.56 -4.04
C PHE A 5 -30.59 51.37 -3.07
N ALA A 6 -30.93 50.19 -3.58
CA ALA A 6 -30.51 48.91 -2.99
C ALA A 6 -30.52 47.79 -4.06
N SER A 7 -29.38 47.59 -4.74
CA SER A 7 -29.12 46.34 -5.47
C SER A 7 -28.73 45.26 -4.47
N PHE A 8 -29.52 44.19 -4.40
CA PHE A 8 -29.17 42.97 -3.68
C PHE A 8 -28.28 42.10 -4.57
N LEU A 9 -26.98 42.04 -4.27
CA LEU A 9 -26.08 41.02 -4.80
C LEU A 9 -26.23 39.78 -3.90
N ILE A 10 -26.89 38.73 -4.40
CA ILE A 10 -26.95 37.43 -3.73
C ILE A 10 -25.69 36.66 -4.16
N VAL A 11 -24.74 36.50 -3.23
CA VAL A 11 -23.60 35.59 -3.41
C VAL A 11 -24.02 34.22 -2.90
N ALA A 12 -24.31 33.28 -3.80
CA ALA A 12 -24.54 31.88 -3.47
C ALA A 12 -23.18 31.20 -3.24
N VAL A 13 -22.83 30.96 -1.97
CA VAL A 13 -21.67 30.13 -1.60
C VAL A 13 -22.10 28.66 -1.68
N SER A 14 -21.76 27.98 -2.77
CA SER A 14 -21.91 26.53 -2.87
C SER A 14 -20.80 25.85 -2.08
N ILE A 15 -21.11 25.36 -0.88
CA ILE A 15 -20.23 24.46 -0.12
C ILE A 15 -20.22 23.12 -0.86
N GLY A 16 -19.18 22.88 -1.65
CA GLY A 16 -18.91 21.55 -2.21
C GLY A 16 -18.39 20.64 -1.11
N CYS A 17 -19.24 19.76 -0.58
CA CYS A 17 -18.78 18.67 0.28
C CYS A 17 -18.07 17.65 -0.63
N THR A 18 -16.73 17.64 -0.61
CA THR A 18 -15.96 16.57 -1.25
C THR A 18 -16.06 15.35 -0.35
N VAL A 19 -16.94 14.41 -0.70
CA VAL A 19 -16.93 13.08 -0.09
C VAL A 19 -15.68 12.37 -0.60
N ALA A 20 -14.73 12.06 0.29
CA ALA A 20 -13.64 11.15 -0.03
C ALA A 20 -14.28 9.78 -0.30
N VAL A 21 -14.16 9.28 -1.53
CA VAL A 21 -14.56 7.91 -1.83
C VAL A 21 -13.49 7.01 -1.21
N PRO A 22 -13.82 6.13 -0.25
CA PRO A 22 -12.84 5.22 0.32
C PRO A 22 -12.22 4.41 -0.81
N GLN A 23 -10.91 4.58 -1.02
CA GLN A 23 -10.18 3.72 -1.93
C GLN A 23 -10.10 2.33 -1.28
N PRO A 24 -10.37 1.24 -2.02
CA PRO A 24 -10.20 -0.08 -1.47
C PRO A 24 -8.74 -0.26 -1.07
N PHE A 25 -8.50 -0.73 0.14
CA PHE A 25 -7.17 -1.15 0.56
C PHE A 25 -6.89 -2.53 -0.02
N PHE A 26 -5.80 -2.69 -0.77
CA PHE A 26 -5.36 -3.98 -1.31
C PHE A 26 -3.87 -3.98 -1.66
N VAL A 27 -3.25 -5.17 -1.68
CA VAL A 27 -1.86 -5.39 -2.12
C VAL A 27 -1.83 -6.27 -3.36
N ASN A 28 -0.98 -5.91 -4.33
CA ASN A 28 -0.81 -6.68 -5.55
C ASN A 28 0.07 -7.91 -5.30
N THR A 29 -0.36 -9.07 -5.80
CA THR A 29 0.51 -10.26 -5.81
C THR A 29 1.60 -10.06 -6.87
N PRO A 30 2.90 -10.14 -6.52
CA PRO A 30 3.97 -10.06 -7.50
C PRO A 30 3.86 -11.17 -8.54
N SER A 31 4.06 -10.83 -9.82
CA SER A 31 3.98 -11.81 -10.92
C SER A 31 5.08 -12.87 -10.88
N SER A 32 6.24 -12.52 -10.32
CA SER A 32 7.36 -13.42 -10.12
C SER A 32 8.22 -12.95 -8.96
N VAL A 33 8.75 -13.90 -8.18
CA VAL A 33 9.72 -13.66 -7.11
C VAL A 33 10.92 -14.55 -7.38
N THR A 34 12.12 -13.98 -7.50
CA THR A 34 13.35 -14.74 -7.84
C THR A 34 14.40 -14.50 -6.77
N GLU A 35 14.99 -15.60 -6.28
CA GLU A 35 16.03 -15.58 -5.25
C GLU A 35 17.14 -14.57 -5.58
N CYS A 36 17.40 -13.67 -4.63
CA CYS A 36 18.37 -12.58 -4.76
C CYS A 36 18.16 -11.61 -5.92
N VAL A 37 16.94 -11.50 -6.43
CA VAL A 37 16.51 -10.41 -7.31
C VAL A 37 15.52 -9.54 -6.53
N PRO A 38 15.75 -8.22 -6.43
CA PRO A 38 14.82 -7.34 -5.75
C PRO A 38 13.40 -7.45 -6.31
N THR A 39 12.43 -7.69 -5.43
CA THR A 39 11.00 -7.74 -5.75
C THR A 39 10.33 -6.47 -5.23
N THR A 40 9.60 -5.78 -6.08
CA THR A 40 8.75 -4.65 -5.67
C THR A 40 7.36 -5.16 -5.30
N ILE A 41 6.92 -4.82 -4.09
CA ILE A 41 5.58 -5.05 -3.58
C ILE A 41 4.85 -3.71 -3.66
N GLU A 42 3.66 -3.70 -4.22
CA GLU A 42 2.85 -2.49 -4.43
C GLU A 42 1.44 -2.70 -3.88
N TRP A 43 0.91 -1.70 -3.19
CA TRP A 43 -0.45 -1.67 -2.68
C TRP A 43 -1.15 -0.36 -3.06
N ALA A 44 -2.42 -0.21 -2.72
CA ALA A 44 -3.16 1.03 -2.85
C ALA A 44 -4.24 1.11 -1.76
N GLY A 45 -4.61 2.33 -1.37
CA GLY A 45 -5.52 2.59 -0.25
C GLY A 45 -4.83 2.43 1.11
N GLY A 46 -5.62 2.51 2.18
CA GLY A 46 -5.14 2.49 3.57
C GLY A 46 -4.63 3.83 4.07
N ASP A 47 -4.43 3.93 5.38
CA ASP A 47 -3.84 5.09 6.04
C ASP A 47 -2.30 5.03 6.03
N THR A 48 -1.63 6.18 5.96
CA THR A 48 -0.15 6.25 5.88
C THR A 48 0.54 5.63 7.11
N ASP A 49 1.87 5.41 7.04
CA ASP A 49 2.67 4.68 8.04
C ASP A 49 2.45 3.16 8.04
N PHE A 50 2.58 2.56 6.85
CA PHE A 50 2.39 1.12 6.66
C PHE A 50 3.49 0.27 7.31
N THR A 51 3.11 -0.96 7.64
CA THR A 51 4.01 -2.07 7.95
C THR A 51 3.84 -3.20 6.93
N LEU A 52 4.92 -3.63 6.29
CA LEU A 52 4.98 -4.80 5.41
C LEU A 52 5.61 -5.98 6.14
N ALA A 53 4.87 -7.08 6.29
CA ALA A 53 5.38 -8.36 6.75
C ALA A 53 5.61 -9.31 5.56
N VAL A 54 6.77 -9.96 5.54
CA VAL A 54 7.10 -11.06 4.63
C VAL A 54 6.86 -12.36 5.38
N ILE A 55 5.95 -13.17 4.88
CA ILE A 55 5.63 -14.49 5.43
C ILE A 55 6.33 -15.53 4.58
N ALA A 56 7.15 -16.40 5.18
CA ALA A 56 7.85 -17.47 4.51
C ALA A 56 7.46 -18.82 5.13
N ASN A 57 6.93 -19.72 4.31
CA ASN A 57 6.44 -21.05 4.71
C ASN A 57 5.42 -21.04 5.87
N GLY A 58 4.69 -19.93 6.02
CA GLY A 58 3.66 -19.75 7.05
C GLY A 58 4.12 -18.99 8.30
N ASP A 59 5.42 -18.70 8.43
CA ASP A 59 5.98 -17.95 9.55
C ASP A 59 6.42 -16.55 9.10
N GLU A 60 6.34 -15.56 10.00
CA GLU A 60 6.90 -14.23 9.73
C GLU A 60 8.44 -14.32 9.60
N PHE A 61 8.95 -13.94 8.42
CA PHE A 61 10.37 -13.90 8.13
C PHE A 61 10.99 -12.54 8.43
N ALA A 62 10.30 -11.47 8.06
CA ALA A 62 10.74 -10.09 8.27
C ALA A 62 9.54 -9.14 8.30
N ALA A 63 9.68 -8.02 9.01
CA ALA A 63 8.73 -6.93 9.01
C ALA A 63 9.45 -5.59 8.81
N PHE A 64 8.83 -4.70 8.04
CA PHE A 64 9.34 -3.37 7.70
C PHE A 64 8.26 -2.33 8.02
N SER A 65 8.51 -1.44 8.97
CA SER A 65 7.54 -0.44 9.45
C SER A 65 7.92 0.98 9.07
N ASN A 66 7.01 1.93 9.30
CA ASN A 66 7.14 3.36 8.97
C ASN A 66 7.27 3.61 7.45
N ILE A 67 6.62 2.78 6.64
CA ILE A 67 6.63 2.94 5.19
C ILE A 67 5.63 4.03 4.81
N ASN A 68 6.15 5.13 4.27
CA ASN A 68 5.38 6.32 3.86
C ASN A 68 5.18 6.37 2.32
N SER A 69 5.03 5.19 1.71
CA SER A 69 4.88 4.98 0.27
C SER A 69 3.96 3.79 0.05
N ASP A 70 3.32 3.72 -1.12
CA ASP A 70 2.43 2.61 -1.50
C ASP A 70 3.21 1.42 -2.12
N SER A 71 4.52 1.37 -1.86
CA SER A 71 5.39 0.33 -2.39
C SER A 71 6.63 0.12 -1.53
N PHE A 72 7.19 -1.09 -1.60
CA PHE A 72 8.42 -1.47 -0.95
C PHE A 72 9.23 -2.42 -1.83
N THR A 73 10.54 -2.20 -1.91
CA THR A 73 11.44 -3.12 -2.63
C THR A 73 12.15 -4.03 -1.64
N TRP A 74 11.78 -5.30 -1.66
CA TRP A 74 12.38 -6.35 -0.84
C TRP A 74 13.50 -7.06 -1.62
N ALA A 75 14.59 -7.42 -0.94
CA ALA A 75 15.77 -8.02 -1.58
C ALA A 75 15.57 -9.47 -2.08
N THR A 76 14.46 -10.12 -1.72
CA THR A 76 14.21 -11.54 -1.97
C THR A 76 15.32 -12.44 -1.41
N ASN A 77 15.69 -12.17 -0.16
CA ASN A 77 16.75 -12.88 0.58
C ASN A 77 16.25 -14.15 1.27
N VAL A 78 15.54 -14.99 0.52
CA VAL A 78 15.12 -16.33 0.94
C VAL A 78 15.48 -17.34 -0.16
N PRO A 79 15.79 -18.59 0.18
CA PRO A 79 16.13 -19.61 -0.81
C PRO A 79 14.99 -19.89 -1.79
N SER A 80 15.32 -20.28 -3.01
CA SER A 80 14.34 -20.80 -3.96
C SER A 80 13.59 -22.03 -3.43
N GLY A 81 12.34 -22.18 -3.87
CA GLY A 81 11.40 -23.18 -3.34
C GLY A 81 10.67 -22.75 -2.06
N THR A 82 11.09 -21.65 -1.41
CA THR A 82 10.33 -21.04 -0.32
C THR A 82 8.97 -20.54 -0.84
N VAL A 83 7.90 -20.81 -0.10
CA VAL A 83 6.58 -20.23 -0.38
C VAL A 83 6.46 -18.93 0.40
N VAL A 84 6.26 -17.81 -0.29
CA VAL A 84 6.16 -16.49 0.32
C VAL A 84 4.78 -15.86 0.11
N GLY A 85 4.37 -15.05 1.08
CA GLY A 85 3.25 -14.13 1.00
C GLY A 85 3.61 -12.79 1.64
N PHE A 86 2.83 -11.75 1.36
CA PHE A 86 3.05 -10.41 1.88
C PHE A 86 1.78 -9.89 2.53
N THR A 87 1.91 -9.39 3.76
CA THR A 87 0.82 -8.75 4.51
C THR A 87 1.19 -7.28 4.71
N VAL A 88 0.31 -6.37 4.30
CA VAL A 88 0.46 -4.93 4.55
C VAL A 88 -0.57 -4.53 5.61
N THR A 89 -0.10 -3.86 6.66
CA THR A 89 -0.92 -3.28 7.73
C THR A 89 -0.79 -1.76 7.68
N ASP A 90 -1.89 -1.02 7.80
CA ASP A 90 -1.88 0.45 7.91
C ASP A 90 -1.91 0.94 9.36
N ASP A 91 -1.85 2.26 9.59
CA ASP A 91 -1.87 2.85 10.95
C ASP A 91 -3.21 2.65 11.67
N ALA A 92 -4.30 2.46 10.92
CA ALA A 92 -5.60 2.11 11.48
C ALA A 92 -5.66 0.64 11.96
N GLY A 93 -4.69 -0.19 11.54
CA GLY A 93 -4.60 -1.61 11.85
C GLY A 93 -5.36 -2.50 10.86
N ASP A 94 -5.83 -1.95 9.75
CA ASP A 94 -6.43 -2.74 8.66
C ASP A 94 -5.33 -3.53 7.94
N GLN A 95 -5.68 -4.71 7.43
CA GLN A 95 -4.72 -5.64 6.82
C GLN A 95 -5.17 -6.14 5.45
N VAL A 96 -4.20 -6.26 4.54
CA VAL A 96 -4.37 -6.84 3.21
C VAL A 96 -3.23 -7.78 2.88
N GLU A 97 -3.51 -8.82 2.11
CA GLU A 97 -2.55 -9.90 1.83
C GLU A 97 -2.52 -10.28 0.35
N THR A 98 -1.35 -10.74 -0.11
CA THR A 98 -1.20 -11.32 -1.44
C THR A 98 -1.64 -12.78 -1.48
N ALA A 99 -1.82 -13.33 -2.68
CA ALA A 99 -1.74 -14.77 -2.85
C ALA A 99 -0.31 -15.26 -2.58
N LEU A 100 -0.15 -16.57 -2.34
CA LEU A 100 1.15 -17.20 -2.13
C LEU A 100 1.92 -17.36 -3.45
N VAL A 101 3.23 -17.13 -3.41
CA VAL A 101 4.15 -17.26 -4.56
C VAL A 101 5.33 -18.14 -4.17
N THR A 102 5.74 -19.06 -5.03
CA THR A 102 6.96 -19.84 -4.84
C THR A 102 8.16 -19.09 -5.41
N VAL A 103 9.20 -18.91 -4.60
CA VAL A 103 10.44 -18.24 -5.01
C VAL A 103 11.17 -19.09 -6.06
N GLN A 104 11.45 -18.47 -7.21
CA GLN A 104 12.14 -19.08 -8.33
C GLN A 104 13.65 -19.12 -8.12
N PRO A 105 14.36 -20.11 -8.69
CA PRO A 105 15.82 -20.18 -8.65
C PRO A 105 16.47 -18.90 -9.18
N GLY A 106 17.47 -18.42 -8.44
CA GLY A 106 18.25 -17.24 -8.79
C GLY A 106 19.73 -17.40 -8.43
N SER A 107 20.40 -16.29 -8.14
CA SER A 107 21.74 -16.37 -7.53
C SER A 107 21.61 -16.59 -6.03
N ASN A 108 22.64 -17.12 -5.37
CA ASN A 108 22.67 -17.26 -3.90
C ASN A 108 23.52 -16.16 -3.23
N ALA A 109 23.70 -15.01 -3.87
CA ALA A 109 24.63 -13.98 -3.41
C ALA A 109 24.13 -13.18 -2.18
N CYS A 110 22.86 -13.32 -1.82
CA CYS A 110 22.18 -12.53 -0.79
C CYS A 110 21.61 -13.35 0.38
N ILE A 111 21.84 -14.67 0.38
CA ILE A 111 21.44 -15.61 1.43
C ILE A 111 22.63 -16.06 2.26
#